data_AF-A0A285U9D6-F1
#
_entry.id   AF-A0A285U9D6-F1
#
_cell.length_a   1.000
_cell.length_b   1.000
_cell.length_c   1.000
_cell.angle_alpha   90.00
_cell.angle_beta   90.00
_cell.angle_gamma   90.00
#
_symmetry.space_group_name_H-M   'P 1'
#
loop_
_entity.id
_entity.type
_entity.pdbx_description
1 polymer ?
#
loop_
_entity_poly.entity_id
_entity_poly.type
_entity_poly.pdbx_seq_one_letter_code
_entity_poly.pdbx_strand_id
1 'polypeptide(L)'
;MEILAQLSNVSLSELLSNSLRDSLGLTMKNQWDEQIHHGRVHELYYFEINKNETNPEFLQQFIRDWKPVYEQLSLQHDYNALRLELATKDSYNITAQLDELMDDVHTPRLELWMDPATRTQHIAELDDAIFENKNIPKKQLHYLASNTLSIQKLYELIEQKMTEDSVINYAISVQTQQQMKENFDTLHKAIQQYKEKQEIEILNCLVDKLEDFYSWLKGLLTAIKKHIQLNFRNR
;
A
#
# COMPACT_ATOMS: atom_id res chain seq x y z
N MET A 1 -9.25 -19.19 -11.23
CA MET A 1 -9.29 -19.49 -9.77
C MET A 1 -7.94 -19.91 -9.19
N GLU A 2 -7.04 -20.60 -9.92
CA GLU A 2 -5.71 -20.98 -9.38
C GLU A 2 -4.84 -19.77 -8.97
N ILE A 3 -4.82 -18.69 -9.78
CA ILE A 3 -4.02 -17.50 -9.47
C ILE A 3 -4.50 -16.76 -8.20
N LEU A 4 -5.80 -16.75 -7.91
CA LEU A 4 -6.34 -16.11 -6.70
C LEU A 4 -5.91 -16.85 -5.44
N ALA A 5 -5.86 -18.18 -5.49
CA ALA A 5 -5.34 -19.01 -4.40
C ALA A 5 -3.82 -18.86 -4.22
N GLN A 6 -3.07 -18.59 -5.30
CA GLN A 6 -1.65 -18.27 -5.19
C GLN A 6 -1.45 -16.87 -4.59
N LEU A 7 -2.23 -15.88 -5.06
CA LEU A 7 -2.21 -14.52 -4.54
C LEU A 7 -2.55 -14.47 -3.05
N SER A 8 -3.46 -15.29 -2.52
CA SER A 8 -3.78 -15.28 -1.09
C SER A 8 -2.57 -15.58 -0.19
N ASN A 9 -1.52 -16.22 -0.72
CA ASN A 9 -0.28 -16.51 0.01
C ASN A 9 0.82 -15.45 -0.18
N VAL A 10 0.60 -14.44 -1.03
CA VAL A 10 1.56 -13.36 -1.27
C VAL A 10 1.32 -12.22 -0.28
N SER A 11 2.34 -11.88 0.50
CA SER A 11 2.32 -10.73 1.42
C SER A 11 3.57 -9.87 1.22
N LEU A 12 3.40 -8.65 0.69
CA LEU A 12 4.50 -7.69 0.54
C LEU A 12 5.08 -7.28 1.90
N SER A 13 4.22 -7.16 2.91
CA SER A 13 4.59 -6.85 4.29
C SER A 13 5.50 -7.93 4.87
N GLU A 14 5.17 -9.21 4.65
CA GLU A 14 5.99 -10.33 5.12
C GLU A 14 7.32 -10.41 4.38
N LEU A 15 7.34 -10.20 3.06
CA LEU A 15 8.57 -10.13 2.27
C LEU A 15 9.53 -9.08 2.82
N LEU A 16 9.04 -7.84 2.96
CA LEU A 16 9.88 -6.76 3.48
C LEU A 16 10.29 -7.02 4.94
N SER A 17 9.38 -7.54 5.77
CA SER A 17 9.70 -7.90 7.16
C SER A 17 10.82 -8.94 7.23
N ASN A 18 10.79 -9.96 6.39
CA ASN A 18 11.84 -10.99 6.34
C ASN A 18 13.16 -10.39 5.88
N SER A 19 13.15 -9.55 4.85
CA SER A 19 14.37 -8.87 4.39
C SER A 19 14.95 -7.95 5.45
N LEU A 20 14.13 -7.19 6.19
CA LEU A 20 14.58 -6.32 7.28
C LEU A 20 15.12 -7.11 8.47
N ARG A 21 14.53 -8.27 8.78
CA ARG A 21 15.05 -9.18 9.80
C ARG A 21 16.43 -9.71 9.41
N ASP A 22 16.58 -10.16 8.16
CA ASP A 22 17.83 -10.75 7.68
C ASP A 22 18.94 -9.71 7.52
N SER A 23 18.62 -8.50 7.03
CA SER A 23 19.62 -7.47 6.71
C SER A 23 19.96 -6.55 7.86
N LEU A 24 18.98 -6.24 8.71
CA LEU A 24 19.10 -5.23 9.76
C LEU A 24 18.84 -5.79 11.16
N GLY A 25 18.49 -7.08 11.32
CA GLY A 25 18.11 -7.65 12.61
C GLY A 25 16.82 -7.05 13.18
N LEU A 26 16.00 -6.42 12.33
CA LEU A 26 14.76 -5.75 12.74
C LEU A 26 13.61 -6.75 12.81
N THR A 27 12.99 -6.87 13.98
CA THR A 27 11.74 -7.62 14.13
C THR A 27 10.63 -6.65 14.49
N MET A 28 9.63 -6.54 13.61
CA MET A 28 8.42 -5.80 13.95
C MET A 28 7.56 -6.66 14.87
N LYS A 29 7.09 -6.08 15.97
CA LYS A 29 6.09 -6.70 16.83
C LYS A 29 4.84 -5.82 16.86
N ASN A 30 3.71 -6.49 16.66
CA ASN A 30 2.42 -5.87 16.83
C ASN A 30 2.04 -6.09 18.29
N GLN A 31 1.79 -5.01 19.03
CA GLN A 31 1.11 -5.10 20.30
C GLN A 31 -0.13 -4.25 20.24
N TRP A 32 -1.25 -4.91 20.53
CA TRP A 32 -2.47 -4.23 20.88
C TRP A 32 -2.24 -3.57 22.24
N ASP A 33 -1.97 -2.28 22.22
CA ASP A 33 -1.91 -1.49 23.45
C ASP A 33 -3.29 -0.85 23.65
N GLU A 34 -4.09 -1.41 24.55
CA GLU A 34 -5.37 -0.85 25.00
C GLU A 34 -5.19 0.40 25.89
N GLN A 35 -4.05 1.10 25.79
CA GLN A 35 -3.91 2.40 26.44
C GLN A 35 -4.63 3.47 25.62
N ILE A 36 -5.89 3.63 25.99
CA ILE A 36 -6.80 4.70 25.57
C ILE A 36 -6.13 6.07 25.76
N HIS A 37 -5.61 6.66 24.70
CA HIS A 37 -5.44 8.11 24.62
C HIS A 37 -6.72 8.71 24.03
N HIS A 38 -7.48 9.45 24.83
CA HIS A 38 -8.68 10.19 24.40
C HIS A 38 -9.82 9.35 23.80
N GLY A 39 -10.03 8.12 24.27
CA GLY A 39 -11.19 7.30 23.87
C GLY A 39 -11.10 6.66 22.49
N ARG A 40 -9.91 6.59 21.89
CA ARG A 40 -9.69 6.02 20.54
C ARG A 40 -8.75 4.83 20.60
N VAL A 41 -9.18 3.70 20.04
CA VAL A 41 -8.33 2.52 19.79
C VAL A 41 -7.27 2.92 18.76
N HIS A 42 -6.00 2.83 19.13
CA HIS A 42 -4.88 3.04 18.21
C HIS A 42 -4.11 1.74 18.11
N GLU A 43 -4.00 1.19 16.90
CA GLU A 43 -3.06 0.11 16.63
C GLU A 43 -1.64 0.70 16.67
N LEU A 44 -0.85 0.26 17.66
CA LEU A 44 0.53 0.71 17.83
C LEU A 44 1.48 -0.41 17.38
N TYR A 45 2.12 -0.19 16.24
CA TYR A 45 3.25 -0.98 15.80
C TYR A 45 4.51 -0.56 16.57
N TYR A 46 5.27 -1.49 17.14
CA TYR A 46 6.61 -1.19 17.65
C TYR A 46 7.66 -2.15 17.13
N PHE A 47 8.90 -1.66 17.09
CA PHE A 47 10.07 -2.48 16.75
C PHE A 47 10.74 -2.98 18.01
N GLU A 48 10.94 -4.29 18.07
CA GLU A 48 12.05 -4.83 18.84
C GLU A 48 13.24 -4.97 17.89
N ILE A 49 14.21 -4.08 18.08
CA ILE A 49 15.52 -4.25 17.46
C ILE A 49 16.24 -5.33 18.25
N ASN A 50 16.65 -6.41 17.61
CA ASN A 50 17.62 -7.31 18.22
C ASN A 50 18.90 -6.50 18.42
N LYS A 51 19.18 -6.21 19.70
CA LYS A 51 19.81 -4.99 20.24
C LYS A 51 21.22 -4.62 19.74
N ASN A 52 21.82 -5.34 18.80
CA ASN A 52 23.27 -5.29 18.55
C ASN A 52 23.71 -5.01 17.10
N GLU A 53 22.82 -4.87 16.12
CA GLU A 53 23.26 -4.83 14.70
C GLU A 53 22.90 -3.57 13.91
N THR A 54 21.77 -2.90 14.19
CA THR A 54 21.32 -1.79 13.35
C THR A 54 21.86 -0.43 13.80
N ASN A 55 22.68 0.21 12.96
CA ASN A 55 23.12 1.58 13.15
C ASN A 55 21.98 2.59 12.81
N PRO A 56 21.73 3.64 13.62
CA PRO A 56 20.80 4.73 13.29
C PRO A 56 21.01 5.35 11.90
N GLU A 57 22.23 5.41 11.37
CA GLU A 57 22.46 5.87 9.99
C GLU A 57 21.78 4.98 8.94
N PHE A 58 21.80 3.65 9.12
CA PHE A 58 21.10 2.71 8.22
C PHE A 58 19.57 2.85 8.35
N LEU A 59 19.06 3.11 9.55
CA LEU A 59 17.63 3.36 9.76
C LEU A 59 17.17 4.67 9.10
N GLN A 60 17.99 5.72 9.16
CA GLN A 60 17.71 6.97 8.46
C GLN A 60 17.79 6.80 6.94
N GLN A 61 18.78 6.04 6.47
CA GLN A 61 18.91 5.68 5.06
C GLN A 61 17.68 4.94 4.56
N PHE A 62 17.24 3.92 5.31
CA PHE A 62 16.03 3.16 5.01
C PHE A 62 14.80 4.07 4.87
N ILE A 63 14.54 4.94 5.86
CA ILE A 63 13.41 5.88 5.79
C ILE A 63 13.51 6.75 4.54
N ARG A 64 14.68 7.30 4.25
CA ARG A 64 14.88 8.17 3.08
C ARG A 64 14.60 7.44 1.78
N ASP A 65 15.08 6.21 1.68
CA ASP A 65 15.01 5.42 0.47
C ASP A 65 13.60 4.87 0.22
N TRP A 66 12.87 4.53 1.28
CA TRP A 66 11.49 4.01 1.22
C TRP A 66 10.41 5.09 1.21
N LYS A 67 10.74 6.35 1.53
CA LYS A 67 9.80 7.47 1.50
C LYS A 67 9.09 7.63 0.15
N PRO A 68 9.75 7.54 -1.02
CA PRO A 68 9.05 7.64 -2.31
C PRO A 68 8.01 6.55 -2.54
N VAL A 69 8.29 5.31 -2.11
CA VAL A 69 7.32 4.19 -2.21
C VAL A 69 6.12 4.46 -1.31
N TYR A 70 6.38 4.89 -0.06
CA TYR A 70 5.34 5.29 0.88
C TYR A 70 4.47 6.44 0.35
N GLU A 71 5.07 7.46 -0.25
CA GLU A 71 4.35 8.59 -0.83
C GLU A 71 3.42 8.15 -1.97
N GLN A 72 3.87 7.26 -2.85
CA GLN A 72 3.05 6.73 -3.94
C GLN A 72 1.89 5.85 -3.42
N LEU A 73 2.16 5.00 -2.43
CA LEU A 73 1.12 4.23 -1.75
C LEU A 73 0.09 5.13 -1.05
N SER A 74 0.54 6.22 -0.41
CA SER A 74 -0.36 7.20 0.21
C SER A 74 -1.24 7.90 -0.83
N LEU A 75 -0.68 8.31 -1.97
CA LEU A 75 -1.45 8.92 -3.06
C LEU A 75 -2.50 7.94 -3.63
N GLN A 76 -2.17 6.65 -3.74
CA GLN A 76 -3.14 5.62 -4.13
C GLN A 76 -4.26 5.48 -3.10
N HIS A 77 -3.91 5.36 -1.82
CA HIS A 77 -4.87 5.26 -0.73
C HIS A 77 -5.83 6.46 -0.71
N ASP A 78 -5.28 7.67 -0.75
CA ASP A 78 -6.05 8.91 -0.72
C ASP A 78 -6.94 9.05 -1.95
N TYR A 79 -6.45 8.64 -3.14
CA TYR A 79 -7.26 8.59 -4.36
C TYR A 79 -8.44 7.64 -4.20
N ASN A 80 -8.16 6.40 -3.80
CA ASN A 80 -9.14 5.34 -3.69
C ASN A 80 -10.23 5.73 -2.68
N ALA A 81 -9.84 6.22 -1.51
CA ALA A 81 -10.76 6.67 -0.46
C ALA A 81 -11.65 7.83 -0.93
N LEU A 82 -11.06 8.88 -1.52
CA LEU A 82 -11.82 10.03 -1.99
C LEU A 82 -12.77 9.67 -3.14
N ARG A 83 -12.32 8.80 -4.04
CA ARG A 83 -13.10 8.36 -5.19
C ARG A 83 -14.26 7.45 -4.79
N LEU A 84 -14.06 6.59 -3.78
CA LEU A 84 -15.13 5.80 -3.15
C LEU A 84 -16.17 6.71 -2.49
N GLU A 85 -15.74 7.74 -1.74
CA GLU A 85 -16.65 8.71 -1.11
C GLU A 85 -17.52 9.45 -2.15
N LEU A 86 -16.95 9.75 -3.32
CA LEU A 86 -17.67 10.35 -4.44
C LEU A 86 -18.60 9.39 -5.18
N ALA A 87 -18.21 8.12 -5.33
CA ALA A 87 -19.03 7.12 -6.02
C ALA A 87 -20.23 6.69 -5.16
N THR A 88 -20.02 6.52 -3.85
CA THR A 88 -21.03 5.95 -2.95
C THR A 88 -22.18 6.91 -2.65
N LYS A 89 -23.41 6.45 -2.89
CA LYS A 89 -24.64 7.16 -2.52
C LYS A 89 -24.93 6.99 -1.02
N ASP A 90 -25.39 8.06 -0.36
CA ASP A 90 -25.64 8.06 1.09
C ASP A 90 -26.86 7.21 1.54
N SER A 91 -27.67 6.72 0.60
CA SER A 91 -29.02 6.21 0.87
C SER A 91 -29.17 4.70 0.63
N TYR A 92 -28.09 3.91 0.78
CA TYR A 92 -28.17 2.51 0.38
C TYR A 92 -29.02 1.60 1.35
N ASN A 93 -30.12 0.99 0.87
CA ASN A 93 -30.88 -0.20 1.34
C ASN A 93 -30.45 -1.54 0.66
N ILE A 94 -30.43 -2.62 1.45
CA ILE A 94 -29.44 -3.72 1.46
C ILE A 94 -29.36 -4.65 0.22
N THR A 95 -30.40 -4.87 -0.60
CA THR A 95 -30.39 -6.01 -1.54
C THR A 95 -30.27 -5.66 -3.02
N ALA A 96 -30.97 -4.64 -3.52
CA ALA A 96 -30.85 -4.20 -4.93
C ALA A 96 -29.62 -3.32 -5.18
N GLN A 97 -28.96 -2.89 -4.11
CA GLN A 97 -27.86 -1.93 -4.15
C GLN A 97 -26.55 -2.56 -3.73
N LEU A 98 -26.55 -3.87 -3.48
CA LEU A 98 -25.31 -4.61 -3.30
C LEU A 98 -24.55 -4.65 -4.63
N ASP A 99 -25.25 -4.80 -5.76
CA ASP A 99 -24.67 -4.68 -7.10
C ASP A 99 -24.21 -3.23 -7.40
N GLU A 100 -25.04 -2.21 -7.10
CA GLU A 100 -24.63 -0.79 -7.25
C GLU A 100 -23.43 -0.43 -6.35
N LEU A 101 -23.37 -0.96 -5.12
CA LEU A 101 -22.26 -0.78 -4.21
C LEU A 101 -21.00 -1.48 -4.72
N MET A 102 -21.13 -2.67 -5.32
CA MET A 102 -20.01 -3.37 -5.95
C MET A 102 -19.49 -2.58 -7.15
N ASP A 103 -20.36 -2.04 -8.00
CA ASP A 103 -19.98 -1.17 -9.12
C ASP A 103 -19.27 0.11 -8.65
N ASP A 104 -19.75 0.73 -7.57
CA ASP A 104 -19.12 1.89 -6.94
C ASP A 104 -17.72 1.58 -6.36
N VAL A 105 -17.52 0.35 -5.88
CA VAL A 105 -16.20 -0.10 -5.37
C VAL A 105 -15.27 -0.47 -6.52
N HIS A 106 -15.78 -1.03 -7.61
CA HIS A 106 -14.98 -1.41 -8.77
C HIS A 106 -14.49 -0.22 -9.58
N THR A 107 -15.30 0.84 -9.70
CA THR A 107 -14.95 2.01 -10.51
C THR A 107 -13.62 2.68 -10.10
N PRO A 108 -13.39 3.05 -8.82
CA PRO A 108 -12.10 3.57 -8.36
C PRO A 108 -10.93 2.62 -8.63
N ARG A 109 -11.14 1.31 -8.47
CA ARG A 109 -10.10 0.29 -8.65
C ARG A 109 -9.72 0.14 -10.12
N LEU A 110 -10.72 0.15 -11.02
CA LEU A 110 -10.52 0.18 -12.46
C LEU A 110 -9.76 1.44 -12.89
N GLU A 111 -10.12 2.59 -12.34
CA GLU A 111 -9.39 3.84 -12.56
C GLU A 111 -7.93 3.74 -12.09
N LEU A 112 -7.64 3.08 -10.97
CA LEU A 112 -6.27 2.82 -10.49
C LEU A 112 -5.46 1.90 -11.43
N TRP A 113 -6.11 1.03 -12.20
CA TRP A 113 -5.43 0.25 -13.24
C TRP A 113 -4.98 1.12 -14.42
N MET A 114 -5.72 2.18 -14.73
CA MET A 114 -5.42 3.09 -15.84
C MET A 114 -4.16 3.89 -15.60
N ASP A 115 -3.55 4.37 -16.69
CA ASP A 115 -2.49 5.37 -16.59
C ASP A 115 -3.04 6.74 -16.12
N PRO A 116 -2.20 7.62 -15.56
CA PRO A 116 -2.66 8.89 -15.00
C PRO A 116 -3.38 9.81 -15.99
N ALA A 117 -3.03 9.78 -17.28
CA ALA A 117 -3.65 10.67 -18.26
C ALA A 117 -5.09 10.23 -18.54
N THR A 118 -5.30 8.94 -18.80
CA THR A 118 -6.64 8.35 -18.99
C THR A 118 -7.51 8.56 -17.75
N ARG A 119 -6.96 8.27 -16.57
CA ARG A 119 -7.66 8.49 -15.29
C ARG A 119 -8.07 9.95 -15.10
N THR A 120 -7.17 10.89 -15.38
CA THR A 120 -7.45 12.33 -15.26
C THR A 120 -8.54 12.78 -16.23
N GLN A 121 -8.58 12.24 -17.44
CA GLN A 121 -9.64 12.51 -18.40
C GLN A 121 -11.00 12.02 -17.87
N HIS A 122 -11.07 10.80 -17.35
CA HIS A 122 -12.30 10.28 -16.74
C HIS A 122 -12.80 11.19 -15.61
N ILE A 123 -11.90 11.66 -14.74
CA ILE A 123 -12.26 12.61 -13.67
C ILE A 123 -12.76 13.95 -14.21
N ALA A 124 -12.23 14.43 -15.34
CA ALA A 124 -12.68 15.68 -15.95
C ALA A 124 -14.14 15.60 -16.42
N GLU A 125 -14.55 14.42 -16.91
CA GLU A 125 -15.87 14.14 -17.46
C GLU A 125 -16.95 13.92 -16.37
N LEU A 126 -16.57 13.76 -15.10
CA LEU A 126 -17.51 13.67 -13.99
C LEU A 126 -18.28 14.98 -13.78
N ASP A 127 -19.59 14.86 -13.53
CA ASP A 127 -20.49 15.98 -13.26
C ASP A 127 -20.05 16.76 -12.00
N ASP A 128 -19.92 18.08 -12.15
CA ASP A 128 -19.54 18.99 -11.07
C ASP A 128 -20.55 18.95 -9.90
N ALA A 129 -21.82 18.62 -10.17
CA ALA A 129 -22.86 18.49 -9.14
C ALA A 129 -22.52 17.43 -8.08
N ILE A 130 -21.81 16.35 -8.43
CA ILE A 130 -21.41 15.29 -7.49
C ILE A 130 -20.43 15.85 -6.46
N PHE A 131 -19.50 16.70 -6.89
CA PHE A 131 -18.50 17.32 -6.05
C PHE A 131 -19.12 18.37 -5.12
N GLU A 132 -20.06 19.16 -5.62
CA GLU A 132 -20.81 20.14 -4.83
C GLU A 132 -21.64 19.47 -3.72
N ASN A 133 -22.34 18.39 -4.06
CA ASN A 133 -23.20 17.66 -3.11
C ASN A 133 -22.39 17.02 -1.98
N LYS A 134 -21.21 16.48 -2.28
CA LYS A 134 -20.33 15.83 -1.29
C LYS A 134 -19.34 16.80 -0.62
N ASN A 135 -19.32 18.08 -1.04
CA ASN A 135 -18.37 19.08 -0.56
C ASN A 135 -16.89 18.64 -0.73
N ILE A 136 -16.59 17.95 -1.83
CA ILE A 136 -15.25 17.46 -2.16
C ILE A 136 -14.66 18.31 -3.29
N PRO A 137 -13.46 18.90 -3.13
CA PRO A 137 -12.86 19.70 -4.19
C PRO A 137 -12.45 18.84 -5.41
N LYS A 138 -13.06 19.07 -6.57
CA LYS A 138 -12.67 18.39 -7.84
C LYS A 138 -11.17 18.55 -8.17
N LYS A 139 -10.56 19.67 -7.79
CA LYS A 139 -9.11 19.91 -7.92
C LYS A 139 -8.25 18.92 -7.12
N GLN A 140 -8.70 18.51 -5.94
CA GLN A 140 -7.99 17.53 -5.12
C GLN A 140 -8.01 16.16 -5.79
N LEU A 141 -9.17 15.72 -6.29
CA LEU A 141 -9.27 14.46 -7.02
C LEU A 141 -8.44 14.48 -8.31
N HIS A 142 -8.44 15.59 -9.06
CA HIS A 142 -7.57 15.74 -10.23
C HIS A 142 -6.09 15.64 -9.89
N TYR A 143 -5.65 16.26 -8.79
CA TYR A 143 -4.27 16.15 -8.33
C TYR A 143 -3.92 14.69 -8.02
N LEU A 144 -4.76 13.99 -7.28
CA LEU A 144 -4.56 12.58 -6.97
C LEU A 144 -4.55 11.72 -8.25
N ALA A 145 -5.53 11.91 -9.15
CA ALA A 145 -5.63 11.17 -10.40
C ALA A 145 -4.37 11.28 -11.27
N SER A 146 -3.79 12.49 -11.33
CA SER A 146 -2.62 12.79 -12.17
C SER A 146 -1.29 12.36 -11.54
N ASN A 147 -1.21 12.23 -10.23
CA ASN A 147 0.05 11.95 -9.52
C ASN A 147 0.15 10.52 -8.98
N THR A 148 -0.97 9.80 -8.85
CA THR A 148 -1.00 8.40 -8.42
C THR A 148 -0.57 7.48 -9.57
N LEU A 149 0.43 6.63 -9.32
CA LEU A 149 0.83 5.59 -10.29
C LEU A 149 -0.30 4.61 -10.62
N SER A 150 -0.18 3.89 -11.74
CA SER A 150 -1.04 2.73 -11.97
C SER A 150 -0.63 1.57 -11.06
N ILE A 151 -1.55 0.65 -10.79
CA ILE A 151 -1.28 -0.56 -10.00
C ILE A 151 -0.03 -1.30 -10.51
N GLN A 152 0.08 -1.48 -11.83
CA GLN A 152 1.24 -2.12 -12.44
C GLN A 152 2.55 -1.38 -12.10
N LYS A 153 2.60 -0.06 -12.32
CA LYS A 153 3.81 0.74 -12.06
C LYS A 153 4.17 0.77 -10.57
N LEU A 154 3.19 0.69 -9.68
CA LEU A 154 3.45 0.66 -8.26
C LEU A 154 4.07 -0.68 -7.82
N TYR A 155 3.60 -1.81 -8.38
CA TYR A 155 4.25 -3.11 -8.17
C TYR A 155 5.68 -3.14 -8.72
N GLU A 156 5.91 -2.61 -9.93
CA GLU A 156 7.26 -2.48 -10.52
C GLU A 156 8.18 -1.65 -9.61
N LEU A 157 7.69 -0.51 -9.08
CA LEU A 157 8.43 0.33 -8.14
C LEU A 157 8.78 -0.42 -6.85
N ILE A 158 7.82 -1.17 -6.29
CA ILE A 158 8.02 -1.95 -5.06
C ILE A 158 9.02 -3.08 -5.29
N GLU A 159 8.89 -3.81 -6.39
CA GLU A 159 9.83 -4.89 -6.75
C GLU A 159 11.25 -4.34 -6.91
N GLN A 160 11.41 -3.28 -7.69
CA GLN A 160 12.70 -2.62 -7.86
C GLN A 160 13.28 -2.21 -6.50
N LYS A 161 12.44 -1.65 -5.62
CA LYS A 161 12.90 -1.23 -4.30
C LYS A 161 13.28 -2.41 -3.40
N MET A 162 12.55 -3.52 -3.45
CA MET A 162 12.90 -4.69 -2.64
C MET A 162 14.15 -5.40 -3.16
N THR A 163 14.39 -5.39 -4.46
CA THR A 163 15.48 -6.16 -5.11
C THR A 163 16.78 -5.38 -5.31
N GLU A 164 16.71 -4.05 -5.43
CA GLU A 164 17.90 -3.21 -5.71
C GLU A 164 18.36 -2.37 -4.50
N ASP A 165 17.54 -2.20 -3.47
CA ASP A 165 17.90 -1.39 -2.29
C ASP A 165 19.04 -2.06 -1.51
N SER A 166 20.17 -1.35 -1.40
CA SER A 166 21.39 -1.87 -0.79
C SER A 166 21.27 -2.05 0.72
N VAL A 167 20.41 -1.28 1.41
CA VAL A 167 20.15 -1.46 2.84
C VAL A 167 19.40 -2.76 3.08
N ILE A 168 18.47 -3.09 2.19
CA ILE A 168 17.69 -4.32 2.26
C ILE A 168 18.54 -5.52 1.82
N ASN A 169 19.31 -5.41 0.74
CA ASN A 169 19.96 -6.57 0.12
C ASN A 169 21.34 -6.93 0.66
N TYR A 170 21.88 -6.17 1.64
CA TYR A 170 23.24 -6.35 2.14
C TYR A 170 23.55 -7.75 2.69
N ALA A 171 22.57 -8.44 3.27
CA ALA A 171 22.77 -9.75 3.91
C ALA A 171 21.53 -10.67 3.89
N ILE A 172 20.65 -10.52 2.89
CA ILE A 172 19.43 -11.33 2.83
C ILE A 172 19.75 -12.81 2.61
N SER A 173 19.00 -13.68 3.28
CA SER A 173 19.18 -15.12 3.12
C SER A 173 18.75 -15.60 1.73
N VAL A 174 19.34 -16.70 1.26
CA VAL A 174 18.95 -17.36 0.00
C VAL A 174 17.46 -17.74 0.01
N GLN A 175 16.94 -18.12 1.18
CA GLN A 175 15.51 -18.43 1.35
C GLN A 175 14.65 -17.19 1.09
N THR A 176 14.99 -16.04 1.69
CA THR A 176 14.26 -14.77 1.48
C THR A 176 14.34 -14.31 0.03
N GLN A 177 15.50 -14.46 -0.64
CA GLN A 177 15.65 -14.16 -2.08
C GLN A 177 14.70 -15.00 -2.94
N GLN A 178 14.64 -16.31 -2.67
CA GLN A 178 13.77 -17.22 -3.41
C GLN A 178 12.29 -16.90 -3.19
N GLN A 179 11.88 -16.64 -1.94
CA GLN A 179 10.51 -16.23 -1.62
C GLN A 179 10.11 -14.92 -2.31
N MET A 180 11.02 -13.94 -2.34
CA MET A 180 10.80 -12.67 -3.03
C MET A 180 10.55 -12.89 -4.51
N LYS A 181 11.42 -13.69 -5.17
CA LYS A 181 11.26 -14.04 -6.58
C LYS A 181 9.92 -14.74 -6.86
N GLU A 182 9.57 -15.76 -6.08
CA GLU A 182 8.33 -16.53 -6.28
C GLU A 182 7.07 -15.67 -6.09
N ASN A 183 7.09 -14.75 -5.13
CA ASN A 183 5.98 -13.85 -4.87
C ASN A 183 5.83 -12.80 -5.99
N PHE A 184 6.93 -12.20 -6.47
CA PHE A 184 6.85 -11.27 -7.59
C PHE A 184 6.50 -11.96 -8.91
N ASP A 185 6.97 -13.19 -9.16
CA ASP A 185 6.53 -14.02 -10.28
C ASP A 185 5.01 -14.26 -10.24
N THR A 186 4.45 -14.48 -9.04
CA THR A 186 3.01 -14.66 -8.84
C THR A 186 2.24 -13.35 -9.10
N LEU A 187 2.75 -12.22 -8.62
CA LEU A 187 2.16 -10.90 -8.88
C LEU A 187 2.18 -10.56 -10.37
N HIS A 188 3.28 -10.83 -11.08
CA HIS A 188 3.39 -10.64 -12.53
C HIS A 188 2.38 -11.49 -13.30
N LYS A 189 2.22 -12.77 -12.94
CA LYS A 189 1.20 -13.64 -13.55
C LYS A 189 -0.20 -13.08 -13.32
N ALA A 190 -0.51 -12.57 -12.13
CA ALA A 190 -1.79 -11.96 -11.83
C ALA A 190 -2.04 -10.68 -12.66
N ILE A 191 -1.07 -9.78 -12.72
CA ILE A 191 -1.13 -8.56 -13.55
C ILE A 191 -1.37 -8.92 -15.02
N GLN A 192 -0.64 -9.92 -15.54
CA GLN A 192 -0.81 -10.37 -16.93
C GLN A 192 -2.19 -11.01 -17.16
N GLN A 193 -2.66 -11.85 -16.24
CA GLN A 193 -3.98 -12.47 -16.34
C GLN A 193 -5.10 -11.42 -16.32
N TYR A 194 -5.01 -10.41 -15.43
CA TYR A 194 -5.96 -9.32 -15.43
C TYR A 194 -5.92 -8.54 -16.75
N LYS A 195 -4.73 -8.23 -17.27
CA LYS A 195 -4.58 -7.55 -18.55
C LYS A 195 -5.27 -8.29 -19.70
N GLU A 196 -5.15 -9.62 -19.74
CA GLU A 196 -5.71 -10.46 -20.80
C GLU A 196 -7.22 -10.72 -20.64
N LYS A 197 -7.68 -10.92 -19.41
CA LYS A 197 -9.03 -11.44 -19.14
C LYS A 197 -9.97 -10.45 -18.43
N GLN A 198 -9.43 -9.36 -17.90
CA GLN A 198 -10.15 -8.34 -17.14
C GLN A 198 -10.95 -8.92 -15.95
N GLU A 199 -10.42 -9.97 -15.30
CA GLU A 199 -11.03 -10.61 -14.12
C GLU A 199 -10.95 -9.66 -12.91
N ILE A 200 -12.05 -8.96 -12.59
CA ILE A 200 -12.10 -7.88 -11.60
C ILE A 200 -11.64 -8.34 -10.20
N GLU A 201 -11.87 -9.60 -9.85
CA GLU A 201 -11.44 -10.19 -8.58
C GLU A 201 -9.91 -10.18 -8.43
N ILE A 202 -9.17 -10.32 -9.54
CA ILE A 202 -7.70 -10.21 -9.53
C ILE A 202 -7.29 -8.77 -9.24
N LEU A 203 -7.90 -7.80 -9.94
CA LEU A 203 -7.61 -6.38 -9.69
C LEU A 203 -7.92 -6.00 -8.25
N ASN A 204 -9.06 -6.47 -7.73
CA ASN A 204 -9.42 -6.21 -6.34
C ASN A 204 -8.36 -6.76 -5.38
N CYS A 205 -7.94 -8.01 -5.58
CA CYS A 205 -6.91 -8.64 -4.75
C CYS A 205 -5.56 -7.89 -4.83
N LEU A 206 -5.17 -7.41 -6.01
CA LEU A 206 -3.96 -6.60 -6.21
C LEU A 206 -4.05 -5.25 -5.47
N VAL A 207 -5.18 -4.56 -5.57
CA VAL A 207 -5.41 -3.30 -4.84
C VAL A 207 -5.36 -3.52 -3.33
N ASP A 208 -6.03 -4.55 -2.82
CA ASP A 208 -6.09 -4.85 -1.38
C ASP A 208 -4.69 -5.13 -0.81
N LYS A 209 -3.85 -5.85 -1.55
CA LYS A 209 -2.45 -6.10 -1.15
C LYS A 209 -1.62 -4.83 -1.04
N LEU A 210 -1.86 -3.84 -1.89
CA LEU A 210 -1.17 -2.55 -1.83
C LEU A 210 -1.67 -1.71 -0.65
N GLU A 211 -2.97 -1.76 -0.33
CA GLU A 211 -3.56 -1.10 0.84
C GLU A 211 -3.04 -1.70 2.16
N ASP A 212 -2.98 -3.03 2.25
CA ASP A 212 -2.39 -3.74 3.38
C ASP A 212 -0.91 -3.36 3.56
N PHE A 213 -0.17 -3.32 2.45
CA PHE A 213 1.24 -2.96 2.46
C PHE A 213 1.46 -1.49 2.83
N TYR A 214 0.61 -0.57 2.36
CA TYR A 214 0.62 0.84 2.75
C TYR A 214 0.47 1.00 4.26
N SER A 215 -0.56 0.36 4.82
CA SER A 215 -0.87 0.44 6.26
C SER A 215 0.29 -0.09 7.10
N TRP A 216 0.86 -1.22 6.69
CA TRP A 216 2.03 -1.82 7.34
C TRP A 216 3.28 -0.94 7.22
N LEU A 217 3.59 -0.41 6.03
CA LEU A 217 4.76 0.44 5.77
C LEU A 217 4.67 1.75 6.55
N LYS A 218 3.48 2.33 6.67
CA LYS A 218 3.22 3.50 7.52
C LYS A 218 3.57 3.21 8.99
N GLY A 219 3.15 2.05 9.50
CA GLY A 219 3.51 1.57 10.83
C GLY A 219 5.02 1.43 10.99
N LEU A 220 5.67 0.81 10.01
CA LEU A 220 7.12 0.61 9.98
C LEU A 220 7.90 1.93 10.02
N LEU A 221 7.62 2.86 9.11
CA LEU A 221 8.33 4.15 9.07
C LEU A 221 8.10 4.96 10.35
N THR A 222 6.89 4.92 10.91
CA THR A 222 6.55 5.60 12.17
C THR A 222 7.36 5.04 13.34
N ALA A 223 7.43 3.73 13.47
CA ALA A 223 8.11 3.12 14.61
C ALA A 223 9.64 3.15 14.47
N ILE A 224 10.22 3.11 13.26
CA ILE A 224 11.65 3.44 13.06
C ILE A 224 11.93 4.87 13.49
N LYS A 225 11.11 5.84 13.07
CA LYS A 225 11.27 7.25 13.44
C LYS A 225 11.21 7.45 14.95
N LYS A 226 10.26 6.79 15.64
CA LYS A 226 10.16 6.83 17.11
C LYS A 226 11.39 6.20 17.77
N HIS A 227 11.89 5.08 17.25
CA HIS A 227 13.10 4.44 17.75
C HIS A 227 14.32 5.37 17.64
N ILE A 228 14.51 6.02 16.48
CA ILE A 228 15.60 6.97 16.27
C ILE A 228 15.53 8.11 17.29
N GLN A 229 14.34 8.66 17.52
CA GLN A 229 14.13 9.77 18.46
C GLN A 229 14.41 9.40 19.92
N LEU A 230 13.98 8.21 20.37
CA LEU A 230 14.14 7.80 21.76
C LEU A 230 15.57 7.42 22.12
N ASN A 231 16.29 6.77 21.21
CA ASN A 231 17.57 6.14 21.53
C ASN A 231 18.79 6.96 21.08
N PHE A 232 18.63 7.96 20.21
CA PHE A 232 19.78 8.67 19.62
C PHE A 232 19.72 10.21 19.70
N ARG A 233 18.63 10.83 20.18
CA ARG A 233 18.59 12.29 20.40
C ARG A 233 19.26 12.79 21.69
N ASN A 234 19.71 11.89 22.56
CA ASN A 234 20.37 12.21 23.84
C ASN A 234 21.88 11.90 23.84
N ARG A 235 22.51 11.84 22.67
CA ARG A 235 23.96 11.74 22.50
C ARG A 235 24.44 12.88 21.62
#